data_AF-G7LZK2-F1
#
_entry.id   AF-G7LZK2-F1
#
_cell.length_a   1.000
_cell.length_b   1.000
_cell.length_c   1.000
_cell.angle_alpha   90.00
_cell.angle_beta   90.00
_cell.angle_gamma   90.00
#
_symmetry.space_group_name_H-M   'P 1'
#
loop_
_entity.id
_entity.type
_entity.pdbx_description
1 polymer ?
#
loop_
_entity_poly.entity_id
_entity_poly.type
_entity_poly.pdbx_seq_one_letter_code
_entity_poly.pdbx_strand_id
1 'polypeptide(L)'
;MLKINIVKKVLAISLLIFLLIFLVISHLDASISINSISGKPKVYTKDEALNMFDDERKEFDEIAKILLSNESFWQNVKDKETGTVADMYFLDGEEKKYFSKEEWDKINKFFNNTRPYSISRRGDSVIIFDYRTSDKQKNIGIYYFSNAQTDRAYYSQMYLHFDNIDDHWYVGYGISKAFTK
;
A
#
# COMPACT_ATOMS: atom_id res chain seq x y z
N MET A 1 8.62 -56.42 -33.09
CA MET A 1 8.14 -56.14 -31.72
C MET A 1 9.03 -55.18 -30.92
N LEU A 2 10.37 -55.26 -31.00
CA LEU A 2 11.29 -54.44 -30.17
C LEU A 2 11.11 -52.91 -30.32
N LYS A 3 10.87 -52.41 -31.55
CA LYS A 3 10.72 -50.97 -31.83
C LYS A 3 9.53 -50.31 -31.13
N ILE A 4 8.41 -51.02 -30.97
CA ILE A 4 7.18 -50.48 -30.38
C ILE A 4 7.36 -50.21 -28.87
N ASN A 5 8.14 -51.05 -28.17
CA ASN A 5 8.43 -50.85 -26.75
C ASN A 5 9.38 -49.67 -26.50
N ILE A 6 10.29 -49.38 -27.43
CA ILE A 6 11.21 -48.25 -27.31
C ILE A 6 10.44 -46.94 -27.48
N VAL A 7 9.58 -46.84 -28.49
CA VAL A 7 8.77 -45.63 -28.75
C VAL A 7 7.86 -45.28 -27.56
N LYS A 8 7.21 -46.29 -26.94
CA LYS A 8 6.36 -46.07 -25.75
C LYS A 8 7.14 -45.55 -24.54
N LYS A 9 8.36 -46.04 -24.32
CA LYS A 9 9.21 -45.58 -23.22
C LYS A 9 9.68 -44.14 -23.42
N VAL A 10 10.05 -43.78 -24.64
CA VAL A 10 10.46 -42.40 -24.98
C VAL A 10 9.30 -41.42 -24.79
N LEU A 11 8.09 -41.78 -25.22
CA LEU A 11 6.88 -40.98 -25.01
C LEU A 11 6.56 -40.78 -23.52
N ALA A 12 6.64 -41.85 -22.72
CA ALA A 12 6.39 -41.77 -21.27
C ALA A 12 7.39 -40.85 -20.55
N ILE A 13 8.68 -40.95 -20.92
CA ILE A 13 9.74 -40.08 -20.35
C ILE A 13 9.51 -38.62 -20.76
N SER A 14 9.16 -38.37 -22.03
CA SER A 14 8.90 -37.02 -22.52
C SER A 14 7.69 -36.37 -21.83
N LEU A 15 6.62 -37.14 -21.59
CA LEU A 15 5.44 -36.68 -20.85
C LEU A 15 5.79 -36.36 -19.38
N LEU A 16 6.61 -37.19 -18.73
CA LEU A 16 7.05 -36.98 -17.35
C LEU A 16 7.87 -35.70 -17.22
N ILE A 17 8.80 -35.46 -18.16
CA ILE A 17 9.60 -34.23 -18.21
C ILE A 17 8.69 -33.01 -18.39
N PHE A 18 7.69 -33.10 -19.28
CA PHE A 18 6.75 -32.01 -19.50
C PHE A 18 5.92 -31.69 -18.24
N LEU A 19 5.47 -32.72 -17.51
CA LEU A 19 4.76 -32.57 -16.23
C LEU A 19 5.62 -31.93 -15.15
N LEU A 20 6.91 -32.32 -15.07
CA LEU A 20 7.87 -31.70 -14.16
C LEU A 20 8.10 -30.23 -14.48
N ILE A 21 8.27 -29.88 -15.76
CA ILE A 21 8.40 -28.48 -16.20
C ILE A 21 7.14 -27.69 -15.85
N PHE A 22 5.95 -28.25 -16.09
CA PHE A 22 4.70 -27.58 -15.76
C PHE A 22 4.55 -27.33 -14.26
N LEU A 23 4.91 -28.30 -13.42
CA LEU A 23 4.94 -28.15 -11.95
C LEU A 23 5.94 -27.08 -11.49
N VAL A 24 7.12 -27.02 -12.11
CA VAL A 24 8.12 -26.00 -11.81
C VAL A 24 7.61 -24.61 -12.22
N ILE A 25 7.03 -24.45 -13.41
CA ILE A 25 6.48 -23.17 -13.87
C ILE A 25 5.32 -22.70 -12.98
N SER A 26 4.40 -23.60 -12.63
CA SER A 26 3.26 -23.27 -11.76
C SER A 26 3.66 -22.97 -10.30
N HIS A 27 4.81 -23.46 -9.83
CA HIS A 27 5.41 -23.00 -8.58
C HIS A 27 6.29 -21.75 -8.73
N LEU A 28 6.83 -21.47 -9.92
CA LEU A 28 7.53 -20.22 -10.20
C LEU A 28 6.57 -19.02 -10.21
N ASP A 29 5.36 -19.15 -10.76
CA ASP A 29 4.35 -18.08 -10.68
C ASP A 29 3.94 -17.76 -9.23
N ALA A 30 4.04 -18.73 -8.31
CA ALA A 30 3.79 -18.50 -6.89
C ALA A 30 4.99 -17.89 -6.14
N SER A 31 6.21 -18.01 -6.66
CA SER A 31 7.46 -17.58 -6.00
C SER A 31 8.14 -16.38 -6.64
N ILE A 32 7.78 -16.00 -7.88
CA ILE A 32 8.05 -14.67 -8.46
C ILE A 32 6.96 -13.70 -7.97
N SER A 33 6.82 -13.58 -6.65
CA SER A 33 6.39 -12.33 -6.03
C SER A 33 7.50 -11.87 -5.09
N ILE A 34 8.72 -11.79 -5.64
CA ILE A 34 9.72 -10.86 -5.10
C ILE A 34 9.25 -9.45 -5.50
N ASN A 35 8.08 -9.06 -4.99
CA ASN A 35 7.59 -7.69 -5.03
C ASN A 35 8.31 -6.95 -3.90
N SER A 36 9.64 -6.85 -3.98
CA SER A 36 10.28 -5.71 -3.33
C SER A 36 9.66 -4.50 -4.00
N ILE A 37 8.97 -3.65 -3.23
CA ILE A 37 8.39 -2.41 -3.72
C ILE A 37 9.54 -1.57 -4.27
N SER A 38 9.79 -1.66 -5.57
CA SER A 38 10.99 -1.11 -6.21
C SER A 38 10.80 0.35 -6.64
N GLY A 39 9.62 0.91 -6.40
CA GLY A 39 9.30 2.28 -6.77
C GLY A 39 9.73 3.26 -5.70
N LYS A 40 10.61 4.21 -6.03
CA LYS A 40 10.72 5.46 -5.25
C LYS A 40 9.33 6.12 -5.14
N PRO A 41 9.04 6.91 -4.10
CA PRO A 41 7.78 7.66 -4.05
C PRO A 41 7.62 8.53 -5.30
N LYS A 42 6.41 8.53 -5.86
CA LYS A 42 6.09 9.37 -7.02
C LYS A 42 5.77 10.79 -6.53
N VAL A 43 6.18 11.77 -7.33
CA VAL A 43 5.82 13.18 -7.11
C VAL A 43 4.49 13.44 -7.80
N TYR A 44 3.56 14.06 -7.08
CA TYR A 44 2.23 14.41 -7.56
C TYR A 44 1.98 15.92 -7.47
N THR A 45 1.24 16.44 -8.44
CA THR A 45 0.44 17.65 -8.30
C THR A 45 -0.86 17.36 -7.55
N LYS A 46 -1.57 18.40 -7.07
CA LYS A 46 -2.86 18.22 -6.38
C LYS A 46 -3.85 17.46 -7.28
N ASP A 47 -3.98 17.90 -8.54
CA ASP A 47 -4.94 17.32 -9.47
C ASP A 47 -4.58 15.88 -9.84
N GLU A 48 -3.30 15.56 -10.02
CA GLU A 48 -2.88 14.16 -10.26
C GLU A 48 -3.17 13.25 -9.06
N ALA A 49 -2.99 13.74 -7.82
CA ALA A 49 -3.30 12.96 -6.63
C ALA A 49 -4.81 12.73 -6.47
N LEU A 50 -5.63 13.75 -6.78
CA LEU A 50 -7.09 13.63 -6.75
C LEU A 50 -7.61 12.70 -7.84
N ASN A 51 -7.12 12.85 -9.09
CA ASN A 51 -7.51 11.95 -10.17
C ASN A 51 -7.13 10.49 -9.85
N MET A 52 -5.93 10.26 -9.29
CA MET A 52 -5.49 8.93 -8.86
C MET A 52 -6.35 8.38 -7.72
N PHE A 53 -6.79 9.22 -6.80
CA PHE A 53 -7.75 8.82 -5.76
C PHE A 53 -9.10 8.42 -6.34
N ASP A 54 -9.61 9.19 -7.29
CA ASP A 54 -10.90 8.89 -7.94
C ASP A 54 -10.81 7.59 -8.76
N ASP A 55 -9.73 7.38 -9.51
CA ASP A 55 -9.50 6.19 -10.32
C ASP A 55 -9.34 4.90 -9.47
N GLU A 56 -8.73 5.00 -8.29
CA GLU A 56 -8.40 3.87 -7.40
C GLU A 56 -9.19 3.90 -6.08
N ARG A 57 -10.39 4.52 -6.09
CA ARG A 57 -11.15 4.83 -4.88
C ARG A 57 -11.41 3.62 -3.99
N LYS A 58 -11.75 2.49 -4.62
CA LYS A 58 -12.06 1.25 -3.92
C LYS A 58 -10.84 0.71 -3.16
N GLU A 59 -9.66 0.79 -3.77
CA GLU A 59 -8.39 0.38 -3.21
C GLU A 59 -8.06 1.25 -1.98
N PHE A 60 -8.25 2.57 -2.07
CA PHE A 60 -8.08 3.46 -0.91
C PHE A 60 -8.97 3.07 0.27
N ASP A 61 -10.26 2.83 0.03
CA ASP A 61 -11.20 2.40 1.07
C ASP A 61 -10.79 1.07 1.72
N GLU A 62 -10.37 0.11 0.91
CA GLU A 62 -9.95 -1.21 1.38
C GLU A 62 -8.69 -1.12 2.23
N ILE A 63 -7.67 -0.39 1.76
CA ILE A 63 -6.42 -0.21 2.51
C ILE A 63 -6.65 0.57 3.80
N ALA A 64 -7.46 1.63 3.77
CA ALA A 64 -7.78 2.39 4.97
C ALA A 64 -8.44 1.50 6.04
N LYS A 65 -9.36 0.60 5.66
CA LYS A 65 -10.02 -0.33 6.58
C LYS A 65 -9.06 -1.39 7.13
N ILE A 66 -8.25 -2.00 6.27
CA ILE A 66 -7.22 -2.97 6.68
C ILE A 66 -6.30 -2.33 7.71
N LEU A 67 -5.75 -1.17 7.40
CA LEU A 67 -4.82 -0.48 8.27
C LEU A 67 -5.48 -0.04 9.58
N LEU A 68 -6.66 0.59 9.51
CA LEU A 68 -7.34 1.08 10.70
C LEU A 68 -7.67 -0.04 11.70
N SER A 69 -8.03 -1.22 11.21
CA SER A 69 -8.39 -2.37 12.06
C SER A 69 -7.19 -3.12 12.66
N ASN A 70 -5.96 -2.87 12.19
CA ASN A 70 -4.79 -3.65 12.58
C ASN A 70 -4.00 -2.99 13.72
N GLU A 71 -4.53 -3.10 14.94
CA GLU A 71 -3.87 -2.55 16.13
C GLU A 71 -2.47 -3.11 16.37
N SER A 72 -2.27 -4.40 16.09
CA SER A 72 -0.99 -5.07 16.34
C SER A 72 0.15 -4.48 15.51
N PHE A 73 -0.15 -4.11 14.25
CA PHE A 73 0.77 -3.43 13.37
C PHE A 73 1.13 -2.05 13.94
N TRP A 74 0.13 -1.24 14.25
CA TRP A 74 0.35 0.14 14.69
C TRP A 74 1.01 0.25 16.05
N GLN A 75 0.76 -0.68 16.96
CA GLN A 75 1.50 -0.74 18.22
C GLN A 75 2.99 -0.98 17.96
N ASN A 76 3.34 -1.89 17.05
CA ASN A 76 4.74 -2.12 16.68
C ASN A 76 5.39 -0.90 16.00
N VAL A 77 4.66 -0.19 15.13
CA VAL A 77 5.18 1.05 14.53
C VAL A 77 5.44 2.10 15.62
N LYS A 78 4.48 2.29 16.53
CA LYS A 78 4.62 3.22 17.66
C LYS A 78 5.76 2.86 18.62
N ASP A 79 6.01 1.59 18.86
CA ASP A 79 7.12 1.16 19.71
C ASP A 79 8.50 1.44 19.08
N LYS A 80 8.55 1.52 17.73
CA LYS A 80 9.76 1.87 16.97
C LYS A 80 9.94 3.39 16.81
N GLU A 81 8.86 4.18 16.85
CA GLU A 81 8.88 5.62 16.64
C GLU A 81 8.74 6.43 17.94
N THR A 82 9.56 7.48 18.11
CA THR A 82 9.41 8.41 19.24
C THR A 82 8.35 9.47 18.91
N GLY A 83 7.06 9.14 19.04
CA GLY A 83 6.00 10.08 18.64
C GLY A 83 4.55 9.69 18.98
N THR A 84 3.63 10.60 18.66
CA THR A 84 2.16 10.38 18.74
C THR A 84 1.53 10.01 17.39
N VAL A 85 2.33 10.07 16.31
CA VAL A 85 1.99 9.62 14.97
C VAL A 85 2.84 8.39 14.70
N ALA A 86 2.22 7.37 14.11
CA ALA A 86 2.90 6.17 13.66
C ALA A 86 2.94 6.20 12.14
N ASP A 87 4.15 6.25 11.58
CA ASP A 87 4.38 6.32 10.14
C ASP A 87 4.87 4.99 9.59
N MET A 88 4.25 4.57 8.49
CA MET A 88 4.66 3.45 7.67
C MET A 88 5.28 4.00 6.39
N TYR A 89 6.56 3.74 6.20
CA TYR A 89 7.29 4.08 4.98
C TYR A 89 7.30 2.88 4.03
N PHE A 90 7.92 3.06 2.84
CA PHE A 90 8.11 2.01 1.84
C PHE A 90 8.42 0.65 2.46
N LEU A 91 7.63 -0.36 2.06
CA LEU A 91 7.68 -1.68 2.67
C LEU A 91 8.97 -2.40 2.31
N ASP A 92 9.75 -2.72 3.34
CA ASP A 92 10.90 -3.62 3.24
C ASP A 92 10.52 -5.09 3.46
N GLY A 93 9.27 -5.34 3.88
CA GLY A 93 8.67 -6.66 4.05
C GLY A 93 8.66 -7.17 5.47
N GLU A 94 9.30 -6.48 6.43
CA GLU A 94 9.22 -6.84 7.85
C GLU A 94 7.80 -6.73 8.40
N GLU A 95 7.00 -5.84 7.82
CA GLU A 95 5.61 -5.57 8.22
C GLU A 95 4.67 -6.72 7.85
N LYS A 96 5.06 -7.58 6.90
CA LYS A 96 4.24 -8.70 6.41
C LYS A 96 3.69 -9.58 7.53
N LYS A 97 4.44 -9.76 8.61
CA LYS A 97 4.04 -10.61 9.74
C LYS A 97 2.79 -10.12 10.50
N TYR A 98 2.41 -8.86 10.31
CA TYR A 98 1.22 -8.28 10.95
C TYR A 98 -0.05 -8.43 10.11
N PHE A 99 0.06 -8.89 8.86
CA PHE A 99 -1.05 -8.97 7.93
C PHE A 99 -1.24 -10.41 7.48
N SER A 100 -2.48 -10.79 7.15
CA SER A 100 -2.71 -11.99 6.36
C SER A 100 -2.04 -11.87 4.99
N LYS A 101 -1.82 -13.00 4.32
CA LYS A 101 -1.24 -12.99 2.97
C LYS A 101 -2.08 -12.13 2.00
N GLU A 102 -3.41 -12.25 2.06
CA GLU A 102 -4.32 -11.51 1.18
C GLU A 102 -4.25 -10.00 1.44
N GLU A 103 -4.28 -9.57 2.70
CA GLU A 103 -4.14 -8.16 3.06
C GLU A 103 -2.78 -7.60 2.63
N TRP A 104 -1.71 -8.35 2.86
CA TRP A 104 -0.37 -7.96 2.46
C TRP A 104 -0.25 -7.79 0.93
N ASP A 105 -0.82 -8.71 0.17
CA ASP A 105 -0.82 -8.65 -1.29
C ASP A 105 -1.59 -7.40 -1.79
N LYS A 106 -2.71 -7.04 -1.14
CA LYS A 106 -3.46 -5.81 -1.41
C LYS A 106 -2.65 -4.55 -1.10
N ILE A 107 -2.03 -4.50 0.09
CA ILE A 107 -1.18 -3.37 0.51
C ILE A 107 -0.02 -3.19 -0.48
N ASN A 108 0.68 -4.26 -0.84
CA ASN A 108 1.78 -4.16 -1.81
C ASN A 108 1.30 -3.67 -3.18
N LYS A 109 0.18 -4.20 -3.67
CA LYS A 109 -0.40 -3.74 -4.92
C LYS A 109 -0.73 -2.24 -4.86
N PHE A 110 -1.32 -1.78 -3.75
CA PHE A 110 -1.60 -0.37 -3.54
C PHE A 110 -0.33 0.48 -3.59
N PHE A 111 0.70 0.15 -2.80
CA PHE A 111 1.96 0.91 -2.81
C PHE A 111 2.65 0.92 -4.18
N ASN A 112 2.54 -0.16 -4.96
CA ASN A 112 3.10 -0.21 -6.31
C ASN A 112 2.32 0.68 -7.29
N ASN A 113 1.00 0.76 -7.15
CA ASN A 113 0.12 1.53 -8.03
C ASN A 113 0.13 3.03 -7.68
N THR A 114 -0.09 3.37 -6.41
CA THR A 114 -0.29 4.75 -5.96
C THR A 114 1.01 5.41 -5.50
N ARG A 115 2.02 4.62 -5.11
CA ARG A 115 3.38 5.06 -4.71
C ARG A 115 3.36 6.22 -3.71
N PRO A 116 2.63 6.08 -2.58
CA PRO A 116 2.63 7.08 -1.52
C PRO A 116 4.04 7.23 -0.95
N TYR A 117 4.31 8.39 -0.37
CA TYR A 117 5.54 8.63 0.39
C TYR A 117 5.54 7.88 1.72
N SER A 118 4.43 7.99 2.44
CA SER A 118 4.18 7.34 3.71
C SER A 118 2.68 7.14 3.87
N ILE A 119 2.31 6.19 4.73
CA ILE A 119 0.95 6.07 5.25
C ILE A 119 1.05 6.18 6.76
N SER A 120 0.27 7.03 7.38
CA SER A 120 0.33 7.22 8.83
C SER A 120 -1.03 7.02 9.49
N ARG A 121 -0.99 6.60 10.76
CA ARG A 121 -2.16 6.53 11.62
C ARG A 121 -2.06 7.55 12.73
N ARG A 122 -3.17 8.27 12.94
CA ARG A 122 -3.34 9.22 14.04
C ARG A 122 -4.52 8.80 14.90
N GLY A 123 -4.22 8.49 16.16
CA GLY A 123 -5.22 7.97 17.10
C GLY A 123 -5.87 6.71 16.53
N ASP A 124 -7.14 6.51 16.84
CA ASP A 124 -7.88 5.29 16.45
C ASP A 124 -8.83 5.50 15.28
N SER A 125 -8.74 6.66 14.63
CA SER A 125 -9.78 7.08 13.70
C SER A 125 -9.28 7.61 12.35
N VAL A 126 -7.99 7.91 12.22
CA VAL A 126 -7.47 8.58 11.02
C VAL A 126 -6.35 7.80 10.37
N ILE A 127 -6.49 7.56 9.07
CA ILE A 127 -5.41 7.10 8.17
C ILE A 127 -5.08 8.23 7.20
N ILE A 128 -3.80 8.46 6.97
CA ILE A 128 -3.29 9.53 6.10
C ILE A 128 -2.39 8.90 5.06
N PHE A 129 -2.68 9.14 3.79
CA PHE A 129 -1.84 8.77 2.66
C PHE A 129 -1.09 10.02 2.20
N ASP A 130 0.20 10.11 2.52
CA ASP A 130 1.02 11.25 2.19
C ASP A 130 1.70 11.07 0.83
N TYR A 131 1.61 12.07 -0.03
CA TYR A 131 2.25 12.11 -1.34
C TYR A 131 3.22 13.29 -1.41
N ARG A 132 4.39 13.03 -2.02
CA ARG A 132 5.39 14.06 -2.25
C ARG A 132 4.94 15.00 -3.37
N THR A 133 5.25 16.27 -3.22
CA THR A 133 5.10 17.26 -4.28
C THR A 133 6.46 17.69 -4.80
N SER A 134 6.49 18.40 -5.94
CA SER A 134 7.73 18.93 -6.50
C SER A 134 8.38 19.95 -5.57
N ASP A 135 7.56 20.66 -4.79
CA ASP A 135 7.98 21.49 -3.68
C ASP A 135 8.20 20.62 -2.44
N LYS A 136 9.45 20.30 -2.14
CA LYS A 136 9.83 19.40 -1.03
C LYS A 136 9.38 19.87 0.36
N GLN A 137 8.89 21.10 0.50
CA GLN A 137 8.32 21.61 1.74
C GLN A 137 6.81 21.36 1.87
N LYS A 138 6.17 20.80 0.83
CA LYS A 138 4.74 20.53 0.77
C LYS A 138 4.48 19.06 0.48
N ASN A 139 3.51 18.50 1.20
CA ASN A 139 2.92 17.20 0.92
C ASN A 139 1.44 17.38 0.56
N ILE A 140 0.91 16.40 -0.17
CA ILE A 140 -0.53 16.20 -0.33
C ILE A 140 -0.91 15.05 0.58
N GLY A 141 -1.76 15.29 1.57
CA GLY A 141 -2.34 14.25 2.39
C GLY A 141 -3.74 13.91 1.88
N ILE A 142 -4.01 12.63 1.66
CA ILE A 142 -5.38 12.13 1.49
C ILE A 142 -5.76 11.45 2.81
N TYR A 143 -6.84 11.92 3.43
CA TYR A 143 -7.22 11.56 4.79
C TYR A 143 -8.49 10.75 4.79
N TYR A 144 -8.48 9.62 5.48
CA TYR A 144 -9.65 8.84 5.82
C TYR A 144 -9.98 9.02 7.30
N PHE A 145 -11.21 9.42 7.62
CA PHE A 145 -11.71 9.56 8.98
C PHE A 145 -12.80 8.54 9.25
N SER A 146 -12.54 7.53 10.10
CA SER A 146 -13.57 6.57 10.49
C SER A 146 -14.66 7.19 11.36
N ASN A 147 -14.32 8.23 12.13
CA ASN A 147 -15.26 9.09 12.81
C ASN A 147 -15.11 10.53 12.33
N ALA A 148 -16.20 11.02 11.75
CA ALA A 148 -16.32 12.34 11.18
C ALA A 148 -16.04 13.48 12.19
N GLN A 149 -16.50 13.44 13.45
CA GLN A 149 -16.69 14.72 14.16
C GLN A 149 -15.50 15.31 14.92
N THR A 150 -14.63 14.52 15.57
CA THR A 150 -13.65 15.09 16.51
C THR A 150 -12.31 15.47 15.88
N ASP A 151 -11.85 14.75 14.86
CA ASP A 151 -10.47 14.91 14.37
C ASP A 151 -10.38 15.94 13.23
N ARG A 152 -11.47 16.24 12.53
CA ARG A 152 -11.48 17.16 11.37
C ARG A 152 -11.07 18.59 11.71
N ALA A 153 -11.56 19.12 12.83
CA ALA A 153 -11.30 20.50 13.24
C ALA A 153 -9.81 20.75 13.53
N TYR A 154 -9.10 19.70 13.97
CA TYR A 154 -7.67 19.75 14.16
C TYR A 154 -6.92 19.83 12.83
N TYR A 155 -7.27 18.96 11.87
CA TYR A 155 -6.59 18.90 10.57
C TYR A 155 -6.85 20.11 9.69
N SER A 156 -8.07 20.67 9.74
CA SER A 156 -8.37 21.92 9.02
C SER A 156 -7.52 23.11 9.47
N GLN A 157 -6.95 23.06 10.68
CA GLN A 157 -6.06 24.12 11.18
C GLN A 157 -4.61 23.91 10.79
N MET A 158 -4.17 22.68 10.54
CA MET A 158 -2.78 22.36 10.21
C MET A 158 -2.40 22.68 8.77
N TYR A 159 -3.34 22.59 7.84
CA TYR A 159 -3.07 22.79 6.42
C TYR A 159 -3.55 24.17 5.93
N LEU A 160 -2.92 24.62 4.84
CA LEU A 160 -3.36 25.82 4.12
C LEU A 160 -4.71 25.58 3.42
N HIS A 161 -4.90 24.37 2.88
CA HIS A 161 -6.13 23.92 2.26
C HIS A 161 -6.49 22.54 2.80
N PHE A 162 -7.74 22.37 3.20
CA PHE A 162 -8.29 21.11 3.70
C PHE A 162 -9.74 20.99 3.22
N ASP A 163 -9.90 20.24 2.13
CA ASP A 163 -11.16 20.17 1.40
C ASP A 163 -11.77 18.77 1.58
N ASN A 164 -13.09 18.69 1.69
CA ASN A 164 -13.79 17.42 1.63
C ASN A 164 -13.80 16.93 0.18
N ILE A 165 -13.41 15.68 -0.03
CA ILE A 165 -13.54 15.01 -1.34
C ILE A 165 -14.90 14.31 -1.38
N ASP A 166 -15.20 13.52 -0.34
CA ASP A 166 -16.39 12.68 -0.25
C ASP A 166 -16.61 12.24 1.21
N ASP A 167 -17.62 11.40 1.48
CA ASP A 167 -17.89 10.84 2.79
C ASP A 167 -16.62 10.18 3.38
N HIS A 168 -16.27 10.59 4.60
CA HIS A 168 -15.05 10.21 5.32
C HIS A 168 -13.70 10.64 4.69
N TRP A 169 -13.67 11.19 3.48
CA TRP A 169 -12.43 11.51 2.74
C TRP A 169 -12.16 13.01 2.58
N TYR A 170 -10.92 13.40 2.83
CA TYR A 170 -10.47 14.79 2.72
C TYR A 170 -9.11 14.87 2.03
N VAL A 171 -8.82 15.99 1.39
CA VAL A 171 -7.49 16.32 0.87
C VAL A 171 -6.94 17.51 1.64
N GLY A 172 -5.72 17.34 2.16
CA GLY A 172 -4.90 18.41 2.72
C GLY A 172 -3.75 18.74 1.78
N TYR A 173 -3.54 20.03 1.49
CA TYR A 173 -2.37 20.48 0.72
C TYR A 173 -1.74 21.73 1.34
N GLY A 174 -0.41 21.74 1.41
CA GLY A 174 0.39 22.90 1.77
C GLY A 174 1.47 22.60 2.80
N ILE A 175 2.18 23.66 3.23
CA ILE A 175 3.12 23.62 4.35
C ILE A 175 2.28 23.47 5.62
N SER A 176 2.53 22.44 6.42
CA SER A 176 1.90 22.35 7.74
C SER A 176 2.27 23.60 8.54
N LYS A 177 1.27 24.36 9.02
CA LYS A 177 1.47 25.61 9.78
C LYS A 177 2.31 25.40 11.05
N ALA A 178 2.49 24.14 11.47
CA ALA A 178 3.37 23.77 12.58
C ALA A 178 4.86 24.03 12.32
N PHE A 179 5.28 24.17 11.05
CA PHE A 179 6.68 24.39 10.65
C PHE A 179 7.00 25.81 10.19
N THR A 180 6.04 26.74 10.28
CA THR A 180 6.19 28.16 9.87
C THR A 180 6.40 29.12 11.05
N LYS A 181 6.91 28.65 12.18
CA LYS A 181 7.33 29.51 13.31
C LYS A 181 8.83 29.69 13.35
#